data_AF-A0A817VPQ1-F1
#
_entry.id   AF-A0A817VPQ1-F1
#
_cell.length_a   1.000
_cell.length_b   1.000
_cell.length_c   1.000
_cell.angle_alpha   90.00
_cell.angle_beta   90.00
_cell.angle_gamma   90.00
#
_symmetry.space_group_name_H-M   'P 1'
#
loop_
_entity.id
_entity.type
_entity.pdbx_description
1 polymer ?
#
loop_
_entity_poly.entity_id
_entity_poly.type
_entity_poly.pdbx_seq_one_letter_code
_entity_poly.pdbx_strand_id
1 'polypeptide(L)'
;MWNVHSRFLARTVWVRNGEVDLAYRALNRVLNNESVFKTARLWERYEKPFRKRGRLCYEKAHEIYNNEMERKIKFLMRKNRALKGNVVLLAFLASIGLTLLILGCALAEYNWWPTFVIIFYVLSPIPIAIGRRCTSDSSYTMRDTSPCADLMWFITSVIVVSAFGLPAVMYRTSIIQVGSMAFIMSANLVIFTTITIYFMTFGSDDSLPNF
;
A
#
# COMPACT_ATOMS: atom_id res chain seq x y z
N MET A 1 34.70 10.30 51.38
CA MET A 1 34.68 9.38 50.21
C MET A 1 35.42 10.08 49.08
N TRP A 2 36.50 9.50 48.59
CA TRP A 2 37.51 10.15 47.75
C TRP A 2 36.99 10.51 46.35
N ASN A 3 37.20 11.75 45.90
CA ASN A 3 37.02 12.17 44.51
C ASN A 3 38.25 11.72 43.70
N VAL A 4 38.23 10.47 43.21
CA VAL A 4 39.32 9.86 42.42
C VAL A 4 39.24 10.21 40.92
N HIS A 5 38.19 10.90 40.47
CA HIS A 5 37.99 11.19 39.05
C HIS A 5 38.85 12.36 38.58
N SER A 6 39.52 12.19 37.43
CA SER A 6 40.29 13.25 36.80
C SER A 6 39.39 14.43 36.42
N ARG A 7 39.77 15.63 36.86
CA ARG A 7 39.04 16.87 36.55
C ARG A 7 39.13 17.11 35.04
N PHE A 8 38.01 17.53 34.43
CA PHE A 8 37.88 17.88 33.00
C PHE A 8 37.73 16.73 31.98
N LEU A 9 37.65 15.47 32.39
CA LEU A 9 37.36 14.37 31.46
C LEU A 9 35.87 14.14 31.21
N ALA A 10 35.00 14.45 32.17
CA ALA A 10 33.57 14.22 32.06
C ALA A 10 32.81 15.53 31.80
N ARG A 11 31.88 15.51 30.84
CA ARG A 11 30.96 16.62 30.51
C ARG A 11 31.66 17.93 30.11
N THR A 12 32.80 17.82 29.44
CA THR A 12 33.56 18.93 28.85
C THR A 12 33.50 18.88 27.33
N VAL A 13 33.43 20.05 26.69
CA VAL A 13 33.42 20.19 25.23
C VAL A 13 34.45 21.26 24.85
N TRP A 14 35.31 20.95 23.88
CA TRP A 14 36.29 21.90 23.36
C TRP A 14 35.62 22.96 22.49
N VAL A 15 35.95 24.22 22.72
CA VAL A 15 35.48 25.35 21.90
C VAL A 15 36.42 25.49 20.69
N ARG A 16 35.89 25.33 19.48
CA ARG A 16 36.65 25.58 18.24
C ARG A 16 36.45 27.02 17.79
N ASN A 17 37.51 27.66 17.30
CA ASN A 17 37.46 28.95 16.61
C ASN A 17 36.83 30.12 17.39
N GLY A 18 36.79 30.05 18.72
CA GLY A 18 36.12 31.06 19.55
C GLY A 18 34.59 31.03 19.51
N GLU A 19 33.97 30.07 18.82
CA GLU A 19 32.51 29.96 18.71
C GLU A 19 31.91 29.24 19.93
N VAL A 20 31.66 30.02 20.98
CA VAL A 20 31.14 29.51 22.26
C VAL A 20 29.70 28.97 22.12
N ASP A 21 28.87 29.56 21.26
CA ASP A 21 27.47 29.17 21.09
C ASP A 21 27.29 27.76 20.53
N LEU A 22 28.13 27.36 19.56
CA LEU A 22 28.09 26.00 19.01
C LEU A 22 28.57 24.98 20.03
N ALA A 23 29.64 25.30 20.77
CA ALA A 23 30.14 24.46 21.85
C ALA A 23 29.09 24.29 22.96
N TYR A 24 28.37 25.36 23.31
CA TYR A 24 27.28 25.32 24.30
C TYR A 24 26.09 24.47 23.83
N ARG A 25 25.68 24.59 22.55
CA ARG A 25 24.62 23.73 21.97
C ARG A 25 25.03 22.25 21.96
N ALA A 26 26.28 21.96 21.60
CA ALA A 26 26.83 20.62 21.64
C ALA A 26 26.83 20.05 23.07
N LEU A 27 27.29 20.85 24.04
CA LEU A 27 27.24 20.49 25.46
C LEU A 27 25.81 20.24 25.94
N ASN A 28 24.86 21.10 25.59
CA ASN A 28 23.46 20.96 26.01
C ASN A 28 22.80 19.70 25.41
N ARG A 29 23.19 19.31 24.19
CA ARG A 29 22.76 18.03 23.59
C ARG A 29 23.30 16.83 24.36
N VAL A 30 24.58 16.83 24.72
CA VAL A 30 25.21 15.74 25.52
C VAL A 30 24.52 15.62 26.89
N LEU A 31 24.31 16.75 27.58
CA LEU A 31 23.66 16.78 28.90
C LEU A 31 22.19 16.31 28.85
N ASN A 32 21.47 16.61 27.76
CA ASN A 32 20.11 16.12 27.55
C ASN A 32 20.06 14.63 27.22
N ASN A 33 20.99 14.12 26.41
CA ASN A 33 21.09 12.68 26.11
C ASN A 33 21.38 11.84 27.36
N GLU A 34 22.23 12.33 28.26
CA GLU A 34 22.51 11.70 29.56
C GLU A 34 21.39 11.93 30.60
N SER A 35 20.33 12.69 30.28
CA SER A 35 19.24 13.05 31.19
C SER A 35 19.70 13.71 32.51
N VAL A 36 20.84 14.42 32.48
CA VAL A 36 21.46 15.05 33.67
C VAL A 36 20.52 16.06 34.31
N PHE A 37 19.89 16.91 33.50
CA PHE A 37 18.92 17.91 33.97
C PHE A 37 17.67 17.27 34.58
N LYS A 38 17.17 16.18 33.98
CA LYS A 38 16.02 15.43 34.50
C LYS A 38 16.36 14.86 35.88
N THR A 39 17.54 14.27 36.01
CA THR A 39 18.03 13.69 37.28
C THR A 39 18.26 14.75 38.34
N ALA A 40 18.86 15.89 37.99
CA ALA A 40 19.08 17.02 38.90
C ALA A 40 17.76 17.60 39.45
N ARG A 41 16.75 17.81 38.59
CA ARG A 41 15.40 18.26 39.01
C ARG A 41 14.71 17.26 39.93
N LEU A 42 14.95 15.96 39.73
CA LEU A 42 14.42 14.91 40.59
C LEU A 42 15.10 14.85 41.96
N TRP A 43 16.35 15.31 42.07
CA TRP A 43 17.08 15.37 43.34
C TRP A 43 16.77 16.62 44.16
N GLU A 44 16.15 17.62 43.55
CA GLU A 44 15.71 18.84 44.25
C GLU A 44 14.70 18.54 45.37
N ARG A 45 13.91 17.46 45.24
CA ARG A 45 12.94 17.03 46.26
C ARG A 45 12.99 15.53 46.48
N TYR A 46 12.81 15.11 47.73
CA TYR A 46 12.70 13.68 48.06
C TYR A 46 11.41 13.08 47.46
N GLU A 47 11.58 12.03 46.65
CA GLU A 47 10.49 11.23 46.13
C GLU A 47 10.42 9.88 46.85
N LYS A 48 9.23 9.55 47.38
CA LYS A 48 9.00 8.27 48.07
C LYS A 48 9.25 7.08 47.13
N PRO A 49 9.83 5.97 47.61
CA PRO A 49 10.24 4.84 46.78
C PRO A 49 9.11 4.21 45.96
N PHE A 50 7.87 4.19 46.48
CA PHE A 50 6.73 3.67 45.73
C PHE A 50 6.34 4.56 44.53
N ARG A 51 6.42 5.90 44.67
CA ARG A 51 6.14 6.87 43.60
C ARG A 51 7.18 6.75 42.49
N LYS A 52 8.45 6.60 42.87
CA LYS A 52 9.56 6.38 41.93
C LYS A 52 9.37 5.10 41.11
N ARG A 53 8.96 3.99 41.75
CA ARG A 53 8.68 2.71 41.06
C ARG A 53 7.53 2.85 40.06
N GLY A 54 6.44 3.54 40.44
CA GLY A 54 5.31 3.82 39.54
C GLY A 54 5.73 4.64 38.31
N ARG A 55 6.52 5.71 38.51
CA ARG A 55 7.03 6.52 37.40
C ARG A 55 7.92 5.72 36.46
N LEU A 56 8.89 4.96 36.98
CA LEU A 56 9.81 4.18 36.15
C LEU A 56 9.09 3.09 35.34
N CYS A 57 8.08 2.45 35.94
CA CYS A 57 7.25 1.47 35.23
C CYS A 57 6.50 2.15 34.06
N TYR A 58 5.90 3.31 34.30
CA TYR A 58 5.22 4.09 33.27
C TYR A 58 6.17 4.53 32.16
N GLU A 59 7.35 5.09 32.49
CA GLU A 59 8.34 5.53 31.49
C GLU A 59 8.81 4.38 30.61
N LYS A 60 9.11 3.22 31.20
CA LYS A 60 9.50 2.02 30.43
C LYS A 60 8.38 1.49 29.57
N ALA A 61 7.15 1.40 30.11
CA ALA A 61 5.99 0.93 29.34
C ALA A 61 5.67 1.88 28.17
N HIS A 62 5.79 3.19 28.40
CA HIS A 62 5.59 4.21 27.37
C HIS A 62 6.68 4.14 26.29
N GLU A 63 7.93 3.89 26.66
CA GLU A 63 9.02 3.69 25.70
C GLU A 63 8.80 2.43 24.84
N ILE A 64 8.42 1.31 25.46
CA ILE A 64 8.08 0.07 24.74
C ILE A 64 6.93 0.33 23.77
N TYR A 65 5.88 1.02 24.21
CA TYR A 65 4.74 1.37 23.36
C TYR A 65 5.15 2.25 22.18
N ASN A 66 5.94 3.30 22.41
CA ASN A 66 6.38 4.20 21.34
C ASN A 66 7.27 3.45 20.33
N ASN A 67 8.20 2.63 20.81
CA ASN A 67 9.05 1.81 19.95
C ASN A 67 8.24 0.79 19.13
N GLU A 68 7.23 0.16 19.73
CA GLU A 68 6.32 -0.75 19.00
C GLU A 68 5.45 -0.01 17.98
N MET A 69 4.89 1.13 18.36
CA MET A 69 4.10 1.96 17.47
C MET A 69 4.93 2.42 16.28
N GLU A 70 6.16 2.88 16.50
CA GLU A 70 7.06 3.30 15.42
C GLU A 70 7.37 2.14 14.47
N ARG A 71 7.63 0.93 15.01
CA ARG A 71 7.81 -0.27 14.19
C ARG A 71 6.57 -0.60 13.36
N LYS A 72 5.38 -0.57 13.96
CA LYS A 72 4.11 -0.82 13.26
C LYS A 72 3.85 0.23 12.18
N ILE A 73 4.06 1.52 12.48
CA ILE A 73 3.91 2.62 11.52
C ILE A 73 4.89 2.45 10.37
N LYS A 74 6.18 2.19 10.65
CA LYS A 74 7.21 2.00 9.61
C LYS A 74 6.89 0.82 8.70
N PHE A 75 6.36 -0.26 9.26
CA PHE A 75 5.89 -1.42 8.49
C PHE A 75 4.72 -1.07 7.57
N LEU A 76 3.66 -0.43 8.12
CA LEU A 76 2.49 -0.02 7.36
C LEU A 76 2.85 1.00 6.26
N MET A 77 3.73 1.95 6.57
CA MET A 77 4.18 2.97 5.61
C MET A 77 4.98 2.38 4.46
N ARG A 78 5.71 1.27 4.68
CA ARG A 78 6.41 0.54 3.61
C ARG A 78 5.42 -0.13 2.65
N LYS A 79 4.38 -0.80 3.18
CA LYS A 79 3.32 -1.40 2.35
C LYS A 79 2.52 -0.34 1.59
N ASN A 80 2.16 0.76 2.25
CA ASN A 80 1.35 1.82 1.66
C ASN A 80 2.06 2.56 0.50
N ARG A 81 3.39 2.74 0.55
CA ARG A 81 4.12 3.37 -0.57
C ARG A 81 4.11 2.53 -1.85
N ALA A 82 4.25 1.20 -1.75
CA ALA A 82 4.20 0.30 -2.91
C ALA A 82 2.77 0.22 -3.48
N LEU A 83 1.77 0.11 -2.60
CA LEU A 83 0.36 0.09 -2.97
C LEU A 83 -0.09 1.37 -3.67
N LYS A 84 0.31 2.55 -3.15
CA LYS A 84 -0.10 3.85 -3.72
C LYS A 84 0.27 4.00 -5.19
N GLY A 85 1.48 3.60 -5.59
CA GLY A 85 1.92 3.71 -6.99
C GLY A 85 1.06 2.86 -7.93
N ASN A 86 0.84 1.60 -7.56
CA ASN A 86 0.10 0.66 -8.38
C ASN A 86 -1.39 1.04 -8.49
N VAL A 87 -2.02 1.47 -7.39
CA VAL A 87 -3.43 1.88 -7.38
C VAL A 87 -3.67 3.13 -8.21
N VAL A 88 -2.77 4.10 -8.14
CA VAL A 88 -2.87 5.33 -8.93
C VAL A 88 -2.78 5.00 -10.43
N LEU A 89 -1.83 4.16 -10.84
CA LEU A 89 -1.70 3.73 -12.23
C LEU A 89 -2.93 2.96 -12.71
N LEU A 90 -3.46 2.03 -11.89
CA LEU A 90 -4.66 1.27 -12.18
C LEU A 90 -5.89 2.18 -12.36
N ALA A 91 -6.04 3.21 -11.52
CA ALA A 91 -7.13 4.16 -11.62
C ALA A 91 -7.05 5.00 -12.92
N PHE A 92 -5.84 5.44 -13.30
CA PHE A 92 -5.65 6.16 -14.57
C PHE A 92 -5.98 5.28 -15.77
N LEU A 93 -5.50 4.03 -15.81
CA LEU A 93 -5.81 3.07 -16.87
C LEU A 93 -7.32 2.76 -16.95
N ALA A 94 -7.98 2.56 -15.81
CA ALA A 94 -9.42 2.34 -15.76
C ALA A 94 -10.20 3.56 -16.30
N SER A 95 -9.79 4.77 -15.92
CA SER A 95 -10.39 6.00 -16.42
C SER A 95 -10.21 6.17 -17.93
N ILE A 96 -9.01 5.87 -18.45
CA ILE A 96 -8.72 5.91 -19.90
C ILE A 96 -9.58 4.87 -20.64
N GLY A 97 -9.74 3.67 -20.10
CA GLY A 97 -10.61 2.64 -20.68
C GLY A 97 -12.08 3.08 -20.75
N LEU A 98 -12.61 3.66 -19.66
CA LEU A 98 -13.99 4.15 -19.62
C LEU A 98 -14.20 5.35 -20.55
N THR A 99 -13.23 6.25 -20.68
CA THR A 99 -13.35 7.40 -21.60
C THR A 99 -13.31 6.96 -23.06
N LEU A 100 -12.49 5.97 -23.42
CA LEU A 100 -12.48 5.38 -24.77
C LEU A 100 -13.81 4.68 -25.09
N LEU A 101 -14.43 4.01 -24.12
CA LEU A 101 -15.74 3.41 -24.27
C LEU A 101 -16.82 4.47 -24.56
N ILE A 102 -16.84 5.55 -23.77
CA ILE A 102 -17.81 6.65 -23.92
C ILE A 102 -17.60 7.37 -25.26
N LEU A 103 -16.35 7.60 -25.66
CA LEU A 103 -16.02 8.21 -26.95
C LEU A 103 -16.46 7.34 -28.13
N GLY A 104 -16.33 6.01 -28.01
CA GLY A 104 -16.85 5.06 -29.00
C GLY A 104 -18.37 5.12 -29.16
N CYS A 105 -19.12 5.29 -28.06
CA CYS A 105 -20.57 5.53 -28.09
C CYS A 105 -20.94 6.88 -28.70
N ALA A 106 -20.16 7.94 -28.41
CA ALA A 106 -20.42 9.28 -28.91
C ALA A 106 -20.26 9.39 -30.43
N LEU A 107 -19.30 8.67 -31.02
CA LEU A 107 -19.09 8.64 -32.47
C LEU A 107 -20.18 7.85 -33.21
N ALA A 108 -20.77 6.85 -32.58
CA ALA A 108 -21.79 6.00 -33.19
C ALA A 108 -23.17 6.66 -33.09
N GLU A 109 -23.41 7.81 -33.73
CA GLU A 109 -24.74 8.47 -33.89
C GLU A 109 -25.68 8.36 -32.66
N TYR A 110 -25.15 8.57 -31.45
CA TYR A 110 -25.88 8.43 -30.18
C TYR A 110 -26.55 7.06 -29.93
N ASN A 111 -25.96 5.96 -30.39
CA ASN A 111 -26.40 4.60 -30.10
C ASN A 111 -25.80 4.11 -28.78
N TRP A 112 -26.66 3.85 -27.78
CA TRP A 112 -26.26 3.42 -26.43
C TRP A 112 -26.06 1.91 -26.32
N TRP A 113 -26.37 1.14 -27.36
CA TRP A 113 -26.19 -0.31 -27.41
C TRP A 113 -24.80 -0.82 -27.01
N PRO A 114 -23.67 -0.15 -27.34
CA PRO A 114 -22.35 -0.60 -26.90
C PRO A 114 -22.14 -0.56 -25.39
N THR A 115 -22.98 0.16 -24.63
CA THR A 115 -22.87 0.23 -23.17
C THR A 115 -23.21 -1.08 -22.46
N PHE A 116 -23.89 -2.04 -23.11
CA PHE A 116 -24.15 -3.37 -22.54
C PHE A 116 -22.86 -4.11 -22.15
N VAL A 117 -21.72 -3.74 -22.74
CA VAL A 117 -20.41 -4.30 -22.40
C VAL A 117 -20.03 -4.02 -20.93
N ILE A 118 -20.56 -2.96 -20.32
CA ILE A 118 -20.35 -2.63 -18.89
C ILE A 118 -20.84 -3.76 -17.97
N ILE A 119 -21.91 -4.47 -18.35
CA ILE A 119 -22.43 -5.60 -17.57
C ILE A 119 -21.37 -6.71 -17.48
N PHE A 120 -20.61 -6.96 -18.55
CA PHE A 120 -19.52 -7.94 -18.54
C PHE A 120 -18.33 -7.48 -17.69
N TYR A 121 -18.09 -6.17 -17.58
CA TYR A 121 -17.07 -5.64 -16.68
C TYR A 121 -17.42 -5.87 -15.20
N VAL A 122 -18.70 -5.78 -14.84
CA VAL A 122 -19.19 -6.06 -13.49
C VAL A 122 -19.20 -7.56 -13.18
N LEU A 123 -19.44 -8.42 -14.18
CA LEU A 123 -19.42 -9.88 -14.02
C LEU A 123 -18.00 -10.47 -13.99
N SER A 124 -17.04 -9.87 -14.69
CA SER A 124 -15.63 -10.27 -14.73
C SER A 124 -14.94 -10.52 -13.36
N PRO A 125 -15.15 -9.70 -12.31
CA PRO A 125 -14.56 -9.97 -10.98
C PRO A 125 -15.13 -11.22 -10.28
N ILE A 126 -16.30 -11.72 -10.67
CA ILE A 126 -16.98 -12.83 -9.97
C ILE A 126 -16.20 -14.14 -10.10
N PRO A 127 -15.82 -14.61 -11.30
CA PRO A 127 -14.98 -15.80 -11.45
C PRO A 127 -13.62 -15.69 -10.75
N ILE A 128 -13.01 -14.50 -10.76
CA ILE A 128 -11.71 -14.26 -10.13
C ILE A 128 -11.83 -14.29 -8.59
N ALA A 129 -12.90 -13.72 -8.05
CA ALA A 129 -13.18 -13.73 -6.61
C ALA A 129 -13.49 -15.14 -6.08
N ILE A 130 -14.32 -15.90 -6.80
CA ILE A 130 -14.60 -17.32 -6.49
C ILE A 130 -13.31 -18.13 -6.62
N GLY A 131 -12.47 -17.78 -7.59
CA GLY A 131 -11.24 -18.50 -7.82
C GLY A 131 -10.23 -18.45 -6.68
N ARG A 132 -10.13 -17.29 -6.05
CA ARG A 132 -9.33 -17.13 -4.84
C ARG A 132 -9.84 -17.97 -3.68
N ARG A 133 -11.16 -18.20 -3.56
CA ARG A 133 -11.74 -19.07 -2.52
C ARG A 133 -11.42 -20.54 -2.74
N CYS A 134 -11.46 -21.00 -4.00
CA CYS A 134 -11.08 -22.38 -4.36
C CYS A 134 -9.59 -22.66 -4.13
N THR A 135 -8.71 -21.67 -4.35
CA THR A 135 -7.25 -21.83 -4.19
C THR A 135 -6.78 -21.82 -2.73
N SER A 136 -7.54 -21.23 -1.80
CA SER A 136 -7.13 -21.10 -0.38
C SER A 136 -6.89 -22.43 0.36
N ASP A 137 -7.51 -23.54 -0.07
CA ASP A 137 -7.31 -24.86 0.55
C ASP A 137 -6.16 -25.67 -0.11
N SER A 138 -5.65 -25.26 -1.27
CA SER A 138 -4.68 -26.03 -2.06
C SER A 138 -3.27 -25.45 -1.96
N SER A 139 -2.66 -25.62 -0.78
CA SER A 139 -1.24 -25.31 -0.56
C SER A 139 -0.36 -26.42 -1.16
N TYR A 140 -0.11 -26.44 -2.46
CA TYR A 140 1.11 -27.04 -3.04
C TYR A 140 1.30 -26.59 -4.49
N THR A 141 2.42 -25.88 -4.73
CA THR A 141 3.20 -25.79 -5.98
C THR A 141 2.48 -25.60 -7.32
N MET A 142 2.81 -24.46 -7.94
CA MET A 142 2.87 -24.10 -9.36
C MET A 142 3.08 -25.25 -10.38
N ARG A 143 2.13 -26.21 -10.54
CA ARG A 143 1.95 -27.03 -11.78
C ARG A 143 0.81 -28.04 -11.81
N ASP A 144 0.12 -28.33 -10.71
CA ASP A 144 -1.04 -29.24 -10.77
C ASP A 144 -2.33 -28.43 -10.89
N THR A 145 -2.83 -28.36 -12.11
CA THR A 145 -4.04 -27.60 -12.46
C THR A 145 -5.25 -28.25 -11.80
N SER A 146 -5.76 -27.64 -10.73
CA SER A 146 -7.02 -28.09 -10.13
C SER A 146 -8.15 -27.86 -11.15
N PRO A 147 -9.11 -28.79 -11.28
CA PRO A 147 -10.26 -28.62 -12.16
C PRO A 147 -11.05 -27.33 -11.86
N CYS A 148 -11.04 -26.85 -10.60
CA CYS A 148 -11.65 -25.57 -10.24
C CYS A 148 -10.91 -24.41 -10.93
N ALA A 149 -9.57 -24.40 -10.92
CA ALA A 149 -8.77 -23.33 -11.53
C ALA A 149 -8.94 -23.29 -13.05
N ASP A 150 -8.95 -24.45 -13.71
CA ASP A 150 -9.20 -24.54 -15.16
C ASP A 150 -10.60 -24.03 -15.54
N LEU A 151 -11.60 -24.35 -14.73
CA LEU A 151 -12.96 -23.85 -14.91
C LEU A 151 -13.06 -22.33 -14.77
N MET A 152 -12.30 -21.70 -13.86
CA MET A 152 -12.28 -20.25 -13.73
C MET A 152 -11.66 -19.57 -14.96
N TRP A 153 -10.52 -20.06 -15.44
CA TRP A 153 -9.89 -19.53 -16.65
C TRP A 153 -10.79 -19.70 -17.86
N PHE A 154 -11.49 -20.83 -17.95
CA PHE A 154 -12.51 -21.05 -18.96
C PHE A 154 -13.63 -19.99 -18.89
N ILE A 155 -14.24 -19.79 -17.71
CA ILE A 155 -15.32 -18.80 -17.54
C ILE A 155 -14.84 -17.37 -17.84
N THR A 156 -13.65 -16.98 -17.38
CA THR A 156 -13.09 -15.66 -17.69
C THR A 156 -12.89 -15.47 -19.19
N SER A 157 -12.40 -16.49 -19.90
CA SER A 157 -12.25 -16.43 -21.36
C SER A 157 -13.60 -16.28 -22.08
N VAL A 158 -14.65 -16.96 -21.61
CA VAL A 158 -16.02 -16.84 -22.17
C VAL A 158 -16.58 -15.42 -21.99
N ILE A 159 -16.37 -14.81 -20.82
CA ILE A 159 -16.78 -13.43 -20.54
C ILE A 159 -16.03 -12.44 -21.44
N VAL A 160 -14.72 -12.60 -21.58
CA VAL A 160 -13.88 -11.73 -22.42
C VAL A 160 -14.26 -11.85 -23.89
N VAL A 161 -14.40 -13.07 -24.40
CA VAL A 161 -14.83 -13.32 -25.79
C VAL A 161 -16.22 -12.74 -26.06
N SER A 162 -17.15 -12.83 -25.10
CA SER A 162 -18.49 -12.24 -25.23
C SER A 162 -18.44 -10.71 -25.34
N ALA A 163 -17.59 -10.06 -24.55
CA ALA A 163 -17.40 -8.60 -24.57
C ALA A 163 -16.80 -8.09 -25.89
N PHE A 164 -15.98 -8.91 -26.57
CA PHE A 164 -15.46 -8.62 -27.90
C PHE A 164 -16.43 -9.02 -29.03
N GLY A 165 -17.24 -10.06 -28.82
CA GLY A 165 -18.23 -10.55 -29.78
C GLY A 165 -19.39 -9.57 -30.01
N LEU A 166 -19.88 -8.92 -28.94
CA LEU A 166 -20.98 -7.96 -29.03
C LEU A 166 -20.71 -6.78 -30.00
N PRO A 167 -19.57 -6.05 -29.89
CA PRO A 167 -19.18 -5.02 -30.85
C PRO A 167 -19.06 -5.54 -32.29
N ALA A 168 -18.52 -6.76 -32.47
CA ALA A 168 -18.34 -7.36 -33.78
C ALA A 168 -19.66 -7.72 -34.48
N VAL A 169 -20.67 -8.18 -33.72
CA VAL A 169 -22.02 -8.44 -34.26
C VAL A 169 -22.70 -7.13 -34.67
N MET A 170 -22.60 -6.09 -33.83
CA MET A 170 -23.20 -4.78 -34.11
C MET A 170 -22.55 -4.06 -35.31
N TYR A 171 -21.27 -4.32 -35.58
CA TYR A 171 -20.60 -3.83 -36.78
C TYR A 171 -21.22 -4.42 -38.06
N ARG A 172 -21.55 -5.72 -38.05
CA ARG A 172 -22.15 -6.38 -39.23
C ARG A 172 -23.55 -5.91 -39.56
N THR A 173 -24.31 -5.45 -38.56
CA THR A 173 -25.65 -4.89 -38.76
C THR A 173 -25.61 -3.42 -39.17
N SER A 174 -24.43 -2.87 -39.49
CA SER A 174 -24.23 -1.47 -39.90
C SER A 174 -24.73 -0.42 -38.89
N ILE A 175 -24.88 -0.80 -37.61
CA ILE A 175 -25.32 0.10 -36.53
C ILE A 175 -24.14 1.00 -36.08
N ILE A 176 -22.90 0.53 -36.28
CA ILE A 176 -21.67 1.16 -35.76
C ILE A 176 -20.63 1.24 -36.87
N GLN A 177 -19.98 2.39 -37.03
CA GLN A 177 -18.87 2.59 -37.96
C GLN A 177 -17.57 1.91 -37.46
N VAL A 178 -16.64 1.61 -38.38
CA VAL A 178 -15.35 0.97 -38.06
C VAL A 178 -14.56 1.75 -36.99
N GLY A 179 -14.62 3.09 -37.03
CA GLY A 179 -13.94 3.95 -36.07
C GLY A 179 -14.42 3.73 -34.64
N SER A 180 -15.73 3.71 -34.42
CA SER A 180 -16.33 3.43 -33.10
C SER A 180 -16.02 2.02 -32.62
N MET A 181 -16.02 1.02 -33.50
CA MET A 181 -15.66 -0.35 -33.17
C MET A 181 -14.21 -0.44 -32.65
N ALA A 182 -13.26 0.28 -33.27
CA ALA A 182 -11.87 0.30 -32.84
C ALA A 182 -11.68 0.92 -31.44
N PHE A 183 -12.43 1.97 -31.12
CA PHE A 183 -12.42 2.57 -29.77
C PHE A 183 -12.98 1.61 -28.71
N ILE A 184 -14.06 0.89 -29.02
CA ILE A 184 -14.64 -0.09 -28.10
C ILE A 184 -13.72 -1.31 -27.90
N MET A 185 -13.07 -1.79 -28.97
CA MET A 185 -12.09 -2.89 -28.90
C MET A 185 -10.87 -2.52 -28.04
N SER A 186 -10.33 -1.31 -28.23
CA SER A 186 -9.20 -0.82 -27.44
C SER A 186 -9.60 -0.56 -25.97
N ALA A 187 -10.79 -0.01 -25.72
CA ALA A 187 -11.34 0.14 -24.37
C ALA A 187 -11.47 -1.20 -23.64
N ASN A 188 -12.04 -2.22 -24.30
CA ASN A 188 -12.16 -3.57 -23.77
C ASN A 188 -10.80 -4.14 -23.34
N LEU A 189 -9.78 -4.02 -24.19
CA LEU A 189 -8.44 -4.51 -23.90
C LEU A 189 -7.83 -3.80 -22.66
N VAL A 190 -7.94 -2.49 -22.57
CA VAL A 190 -7.44 -1.71 -21.43
C VAL A 190 -8.17 -2.08 -20.13
N ILE A 191 -9.50 -2.26 -20.17
CA ILE A 191 -10.29 -2.55 -18.97
C ILE A 191 -10.03 -3.98 -18.47
N PHE A 192 -10.03 -5.00 -19.34
CA PHE A 192 -9.77 -6.39 -18.92
C PHE A 192 -8.35 -6.59 -18.38
N THR A 193 -7.35 -5.95 -18.99
CA THR A 193 -5.97 -5.97 -18.48
C THR A 193 -5.88 -5.29 -17.11
N THR A 194 -6.53 -4.13 -16.94
CA THR A 194 -6.58 -3.42 -15.65
C THR A 194 -7.22 -4.25 -14.54
N ILE A 195 -8.35 -4.92 -14.82
CA ILE A 195 -9.03 -5.79 -13.86
C ILE A 195 -8.11 -6.96 -13.44
N THR A 196 -7.42 -7.59 -14.39
CA THR A 196 -6.51 -8.71 -14.11
C THR A 196 -5.31 -8.26 -13.27
N ILE A 197 -4.69 -7.14 -13.64
CA ILE A 197 -3.55 -6.56 -12.90
C ILE A 197 -3.96 -6.13 -11.49
N TYR A 198 -5.17 -5.57 -11.32
CA TYR A 198 -5.73 -5.24 -10.01
C TYR A 198 -5.79 -6.49 -9.12
N PHE A 199 -6.43 -7.56 -9.58
CA PHE A 199 -6.55 -8.80 -8.78
C PHE A 199 -5.20 -9.48 -8.52
N MET A 200 -4.25 -9.44 -9.48
CA MET A 200 -2.91 -9.99 -9.29
C MET A 200 -2.09 -9.18 -8.27
N THR A 201 -2.16 -7.85 -8.33
CA THR A 201 -1.44 -6.95 -7.42
C THR A 201 -1.97 -7.10 -6.00
N PHE A 202 -3.29 -6.94 -5.80
CA PHE A 202 -3.92 -7.07 -4.49
C PHE A 202 -4.02 -8.51 -3.98
N GLY A 203 -3.84 -9.51 -4.85
CA GLY A 203 -3.74 -10.92 -4.47
C GLY A 203 -2.35 -11.30 -3.97
N SER A 204 -1.29 -10.68 -4.49
CA SER A 204 0.09 -10.98 -4.10
C SER A 204 0.45 -10.44 -2.72
N ASP A 205 -0.22 -9.38 -2.25
CA ASP A 205 0.04 -8.76 -0.94
C ASP A 205 -0.30 -9.67 0.26
N ASP A 206 -1.12 -10.69 0.04
CA ASP A 206 -1.50 -11.71 1.03
C ASP A 206 -0.46 -12.84 1.14
N SER A 207 0.49 -12.93 0.20
CA SER A 207 1.40 -14.07 0.04
C SER A 207 2.82 -13.88 0.60
N LEU A 208 3.12 -12.75 1.25
CA LEU A 208 4.39 -12.61 1.97
C LEU A 208 4.38 -13.53 3.20
N PRO A 209 5.26 -14.54 3.29
CA PRO A 209 5.35 -15.36 4.48
C PRO A 209 5.71 -14.46 5.65
N ASN A 210 4.76 -14.36 6.57
CA ASN A 210 4.90 -13.95 7.94
C ASN A 210 6.13 -14.63 8.58
N PHE A 211 7.25 -13.91 8.55
CA PHE A 211 8.36 -14.03 9.50
C PHE A 211 8.41 -12.76 10.34
#